data_AF-A0A419J4J3-F1
#
_entry.id   AF-A0A419J4J3-F1
#
_cell.length_a   1.000
_cell.length_b   1.000
_cell.length_c   1.000
_cell.angle_alpha   90.00
_cell.angle_beta   90.00
_cell.angle_gamma   90.00
#
_symmetry.space_group_name_H-M   'P 1'
#
loop_
_entity.id
_entity.type
_entity.pdbx_description
1 polymer ?
#
loop_
_entity_poly.entity_id
_entity_poly.type
_entity_poly.pdbx_seq_one_letter_code
_entity_poly.pdbx_strand_id
1 'polypeptide(L)'
;MDIEEKAGLFCVDYIKESVLNVKEWSFHTATGSMQPIINPMDRVVVQKSSASEVEPGDIILFERNSALILHRLVRKTVQHGEVILVPKADMAYTEEEAFKDRQLLGRVVKIHKKLFSICLDKWHGRAINVLFDFYQLFKMTAYRIKCRTMNRFSREMKAEDRLIRLCSVTVLDNEREMAVCKILDQYVDWDYFLKQLQGEDTASLVYRTLNKIEGIEHVAPCHVRGHLKDFYYSVSGKNIPMLHSLEMIAAAFNREKIEIIVFKGLALAQSVYKDVGMRPMGDIDLLVRKDDLAKADRTLRRHGFKPEFEIRDFSTVATGQYRNSIVYRSDGVSPVSLHVHWHIVNFSPFHLNVMQRIDMNRLWDESISMNLDNAHIRTFSLHHNIIYLCMHALNHSFHPLVRLCDINEVLRSKGEEIDWEMLVKDASAFNLSKSVYYTLYLVSGIFNADIPEEVLRRLRPRRIGLIERTFLSSVLRGTPILTGEWLICLGMNESIKDRFLFLWRLLFPSKSELSLIQKKEGERAGVHDYVKRIRAGAGTALRVMFHFSKQVSLRS
;
A
#
# COMPACT_ATOMS: atom_id res chain seq x y z
N MET A 1 12.96 -20.71 28.70
CA MET A 1 12.55 -19.51 29.46
C MET A 1 11.85 -18.57 28.48
N ASP A 2 10.60 -18.72 28.05
CA ASP A 2 9.38 -19.39 28.53
C ASP A 2 8.66 -18.75 29.74
N ILE A 3 8.72 -17.42 29.84
CA ILE A 3 7.93 -16.64 30.84
C ILE A 3 7.18 -15.44 30.24
N GLU A 4 7.58 -14.85 29.10
CA GLU A 4 6.90 -13.65 28.58
C GLU A 4 5.64 -13.94 27.74
N GLU A 5 5.55 -15.11 27.09
CA GLU A 5 4.38 -15.48 26.27
C GLU A 5 3.20 -16.03 27.09
N LYS A 6 3.41 -16.29 28.40
CA LYS A 6 2.35 -16.70 29.32
C LYS A 6 1.65 -15.52 30.01
N ALA A 7 2.22 -14.31 29.99
CA ALA A 7 1.65 -13.17 30.70
C ALA A 7 0.33 -12.62 30.08
N GLY A 8 0.04 -12.93 28.81
CA GLY A 8 -1.23 -12.55 28.15
C GLY A 8 -2.40 -13.51 28.40
N LEU A 9 -2.12 -14.73 28.88
CA LEU A 9 -3.14 -15.75 29.21
C LEU A 9 -3.31 -15.97 30.71
N PHE A 10 -2.50 -15.31 31.55
CA PHE A 10 -2.75 -15.30 32.99
C PHE A 10 -3.98 -14.46 33.29
N CYS A 11 -5.09 -15.19 33.45
CA CYS A 11 -6.23 -14.90 34.30
C CYS A 11 -7.46 -14.19 33.70
N VAL A 12 -7.98 -14.64 32.56
CA VAL A 12 -9.43 -14.43 32.32
C VAL A 12 -10.26 -15.15 33.41
N ASP A 13 -9.82 -16.34 33.86
CA ASP A 13 -10.54 -17.11 34.87
C ASP A 13 -10.38 -16.59 36.31
N TYR A 14 -9.20 -16.06 36.69
CA TYR A 14 -9.02 -15.46 38.03
C TYR A 14 -9.63 -14.05 38.12
N ILE A 15 -9.71 -13.32 36.99
CA ILE A 15 -10.50 -12.10 36.87
C ILE A 15 -12.00 -12.46 36.98
N LYS A 16 -12.49 -13.55 36.38
CA LYS A 16 -13.90 -13.97 36.48
C LYS A 16 -14.36 -14.17 37.92
N GLU A 17 -13.60 -14.87 38.77
CA GLU A 17 -14.01 -15.10 40.17
C GLU A 17 -13.95 -13.83 41.05
N SER A 18 -13.05 -12.89 40.74
CA SER A 18 -12.88 -11.65 41.52
C SER A 18 -13.68 -10.45 40.97
N VAL A 19 -14.09 -10.46 39.69
CA VAL A 19 -14.89 -9.40 39.05
C VAL A 19 -16.39 -9.63 39.17
N LEU A 20 -16.85 -10.88 39.23
CA LEU A 20 -18.29 -11.15 39.28
C LEU A 20 -18.98 -10.69 40.58
N ASN A 21 -18.22 -10.45 41.66
CA ASN A 21 -18.72 -10.06 42.99
C ASN A 21 -18.47 -8.59 43.38
N VAL A 22 -17.79 -7.79 42.56
CA VAL A 22 -17.48 -6.39 42.88
C VAL A 22 -18.30 -5.46 41.98
N LYS A 23 -18.91 -4.43 42.57
CA LYS A 23 -19.79 -3.48 41.88
C LYS A 23 -19.05 -2.65 40.80
N GLU A 24 -17.75 -2.42 41.00
CA GLU A 24 -16.86 -1.67 40.11
C GLU A 24 -15.46 -2.29 40.09
N TRP A 25 -14.80 -2.30 38.94
CA TRP A 25 -13.40 -2.71 38.80
C TRP A 25 -12.66 -1.84 37.80
N SER A 26 -11.32 -1.91 37.81
CA SER A 26 -10.49 -1.12 36.92
C SER A 26 -9.32 -1.90 36.36
N PHE A 27 -8.94 -1.62 35.12
CA PHE A 27 -7.82 -2.26 34.42
C PHE A 27 -7.19 -1.31 33.42
N HIS A 28 -5.99 -1.66 32.94
CA HIS A 28 -5.30 -0.94 31.88
C HIS A 28 -5.68 -1.50 30.51
N THR A 29 -5.88 -0.61 29.53
CA THR A 29 -6.14 -1.00 28.14
C THR A 29 -4.86 -1.42 27.42
N ALA A 30 -4.96 -2.42 26.54
CA ALA A 30 -3.80 -2.92 25.79
C ALA A 30 -3.77 -2.43 24.33
N THR A 31 -4.92 -2.20 23.70
CA THR A 31 -5.06 -1.92 22.26
C THR A 31 -5.60 -0.52 21.99
N GLY A 32 -5.41 -0.04 20.75
CA GLY A 32 -5.81 1.30 20.30
C GLY A 32 -7.20 1.39 19.67
N SER A 33 -8.05 0.35 19.75
CA SER A 33 -9.33 0.30 19.04
C SER A 33 -10.30 1.43 19.45
N MET A 34 -10.14 1.95 20.66
CA MET A 34 -10.96 3.02 21.25
C MET A 34 -10.34 4.42 21.17
N GLN A 35 -9.30 4.60 20.35
CA GLN A 35 -8.76 5.93 20.08
C GLN A 35 -9.76 6.80 19.30
N PRO A 36 -9.75 8.13 19.51
CA PRO A 36 -8.83 8.90 20.35
C PRO A 36 -9.23 8.95 21.85
N ILE A 37 -10.38 8.38 22.22
CA ILE A 37 -10.96 8.57 23.56
C ILE A 37 -10.25 7.72 24.62
N ILE A 38 -9.83 6.50 24.29
CA ILE A 38 -9.02 5.63 25.15
C ILE A 38 -7.77 5.21 24.38
N ASN A 39 -6.60 5.48 24.94
CA ASN A 39 -5.31 5.07 24.40
C ASN A 39 -4.85 3.77 25.06
N PRO A 40 -3.91 3.01 24.46
CA PRO A 40 -3.19 1.96 25.17
C PRO A 40 -2.59 2.50 26.48
N MET A 41 -2.62 1.68 27.53
CA MET A 41 -2.17 1.96 28.90
C MET A 41 -3.06 2.91 29.73
N ASP A 42 -4.13 3.50 29.17
CA ASP A 42 -5.10 4.24 29.97
C ASP A 42 -5.79 3.28 30.96
N ARG A 43 -6.06 3.75 32.18
CA ARG A 43 -6.79 2.96 33.19
C ARG A 43 -8.27 3.27 33.12
N VAL A 44 -9.10 2.28 32.84
CA VAL A 44 -10.56 2.43 32.79
C VAL A 44 -11.20 1.87 34.06
N VAL A 45 -12.32 2.47 34.48
CA VAL A 45 -13.17 1.97 35.56
C VAL A 45 -14.49 1.53 34.94
N VAL A 46 -14.83 0.26 35.14
CA VAL A 46 -16.05 -0.38 34.65
C VAL A 46 -16.97 -0.65 35.82
N GLN A 47 -18.22 -0.24 35.68
CA GLN A 47 -19.30 -0.57 36.60
C GLN A 47 -20.08 -1.75 36.02
N LYS A 48 -20.39 -2.74 36.85
CA LYS A 48 -21.27 -3.84 36.43
C LYS A 48 -22.61 -3.27 35.99
N SER A 49 -23.06 -3.61 34.79
CA SER A 49 -24.30 -3.10 34.22
C SER A 49 -24.96 -4.16 33.35
N SER A 50 -26.29 -4.25 33.40
CA SER A 50 -27.07 -5.12 32.50
C SER A 50 -27.40 -4.42 31.19
N ALA A 51 -27.84 -5.19 30.18
CA ALA A 51 -28.24 -4.62 28.89
C ALA A 51 -29.37 -3.59 29.00
N SER A 52 -30.20 -3.62 30.06
CA SER A 52 -31.23 -2.60 30.28
C SER A 52 -30.66 -1.26 30.74
N GLU A 53 -29.50 -1.25 31.40
CA GLU A 53 -28.89 -0.07 32.02
C GLU A 53 -27.91 0.68 31.11
N VAL A 54 -27.49 0.06 30.00
CA VAL A 54 -26.61 0.66 29.01
C VAL A 54 -27.42 1.28 27.87
N GLU A 55 -26.99 2.44 27.39
CA GLU A 55 -27.63 3.16 26.30
C GLU A 55 -26.67 3.40 25.13
N PRO A 56 -27.18 3.55 23.89
CA PRO A 56 -26.36 3.94 22.76
C PRO A 56 -25.53 5.20 23.08
N GLY A 57 -24.23 5.13 22.82
CA GLY A 57 -23.23 6.13 23.19
C GLY A 57 -22.35 5.71 24.36
N ASP A 58 -22.76 4.75 25.20
CA ASP A 58 -21.94 4.21 26.29
C ASP A 58 -20.77 3.39 25.76
N ILE A 59 -19.65 3.40 26.48
CA ILE A 59 -18.55 2.46 26.23
C ILE A 59 -18.77 1.24 27.11
N ILE A 60 -18.89 0.07 26.49
CA ILE A 60 -19.24 -1.19 27.15
C ILE A 60 -18.06 -2.16 27.13
N LEU A 61 -17.93 -2.94 28.19
CA LEU A 61 -17.02 -4.07 28.31
C LEU A 61 -17.80 -5.36 28.06
N PHE A 62 -17.36 -6.19 27.13
CA PHE A 62 -17.98 -7.48 26.83
C PHE A 62 -16.94 -8.56 26.52
N GLU A 63 -17.33 -9.81 26.69
CA GLU A 63 -16.49 -10.98 26.38
C GLU A 63 -16.82 -11.55 24.99
N ARG A 64 -15.78 -11.73 24.17
CA ARG A 64 -15.89 -12.38 22.86
C ARG A 64 -14.65 -13.22 22.60
N ASN A 65 -14.83 -14.48 22.20
CA ASN A 65 -13.74 -15.41 21.90
C ASN A 65 -12.68 -15.47 23.02
N SER A 66 -13.13 -15.50 24.28
CA SER A 66 -12.29 -15.48 25.49
C SER A 66 -11.43 -14.23 25.67
N ALA A 67 -11.72 -13.14 24.95
CA ALA A 67 -11.10 -11.84 25.12
C ALA A 67 -12.09 -10.80 25.67
N LEU A 68 -11.58 -9.88 26.49
CA LEU A 68 -12.32 -8.74 27.02
C LEU A 68 -12.18 -7.54 26.07
N ILE A 69 -13.30 -7.04 25.57
CA ILE A 69 -13.33 -5.99 24.55
C ILE A 69 -14.08 -4.77 25.07
N LEU A 70 -13.48 -3.58 24.92
CA LEU A 70 -14.11 -2.30 25.22
C LEU A 70 -14.51 -1.62 23.91
N HIS A 71 -15.80 -1.51 23.59
CA HIS A 71 -16.26 -0.77 22.42
C HIS A 71 -17.49 0.09 22.73
N ARG A 72 -17.79 1.06 21.86
CA ARG A 72 -18.97 1.91 22.03
C ARG A 72 -20.22 1.19 21.58
N LEU A 73 -21.27 1.22 22.40
CA LEU A 73 -22.59 0.75 22.03
C LEU A 73 -23.18 1.74 21.03
N VAL A 74 -23.38 1.33 19.78
CA VAL A 74 -23.96 2.21 18.75
C VAL A 74 -25.45 1.98 18.58
N ARG A 75 -25.92 0.75 18.84
CA ARG A 75 -27.33 0.40 18.68
C ARG A 75 -27.74 -0.67 19.68
N LYS A 76 -28.93 -0.49 20.25
CA LYS A 76 -29.60 -1.43 21.15
C LYS A 76 -30.97 -1.73 20.54
N THR A 77 -31.24 -3.00 20.24
CA THR A 77 -32.51 -3.43 19.64
C THR A 77 -33.10 -4.58 20.43
N VAL A 78 -34.42 -4.65 20.49
CA VAL A 78 -35.13 -5.80 21.06
C VAL A 78 -35.62 -6.68 19.92
N GLN A 79 -35.19 -7.93 19.87
CA GLN A 79 -35.68 -8.92 18.92
C GLN A 79 -36.17 -10.14 19.68
N HIS A 80 -37.40 -10.58 19.42
CA HIS A 80 -38.02 -11.74 20.08
C HIS A 80 -37.96 -11.70 21.62
N GLY A 81 -38.05 -10.51 22.22
CA GLY A 81 -38.00 -10.31 23.68
C GLY A 81 -36.59 -10.25 24.29
N GLU A 82 -35.53 -10.42 23.50
CA GLU A 82 -34.15 -10.31 23.96
C GLU A 82 -33.49 -8.99 23.52
N VAL A 83 -32.68 -8.40 24.40
CA VAL A 83 -31.89 -7.21 24.09
C VAL A 83 -30.62 -7.61 23.34
N ILE A 84 -30.49 -7.11 22.12
CA ILE A 84 -29.34 -7.27 21.24
C ILE A 84 -28.56 -5.95 21.24
N LEU A 85 -27.27 -6.05 21.54
CA LEU A 85 -26.33 -4.94 21.59
C LEU A 85 -25.40 -4.98 20.39
N VAL A 86 -25.23 -3.84 19.72
CA VAL A 86 -24.33 -3.69 18.57
C VAL A 86 -23.17 -2.78 19.00
N PRO A 87 -21.98 -3.34 19.27
CA PRO A 87 -20.80 -2.55 19.57
C PRO A 87 -20.13 -2.05 18.29
N LYS A 88 -19.29 -1.03 18.45
CA LYS A 88 -18.38 -0.54 17.43
C LYS A 88 -17.18 0.12 18.08
N ALA A 89 -15.98 -0.28 17.69
CA ALA A 89 -14.75 0.42 18.07
C ALA A 89 -14.76 1.88 17.56
N ASP A 90 -14.27 2.83 18.37
CA ASP A 90 -14.26 4.25 18.00
C ASP A 90 -13.40 4.53 16.74
N MET A 91 -12.37 3.71 16.51
CA MET A 91 -11.55 3.74 15.30
C MET A 91 -12.22 3.10 14.06
N ALA A 92 -13.12 2.14 14.26
CA ALA A 92 -13.71 1.37 13.16
C ALA A 92 -14.72 2.18 12.32
N TYR A 93 -14.88 1.80 11.05
CA TYR A 93 -15.88 2.42 10.15
C TYR A 93 -17.21 1.67 10.16
N THR A 94 -17.18 0.35 10.35
CA THR A 94 -18.35 -0.53 10.34
C THR A 94 -18.74 -0.93 11.76
N GLU A 95 -20.01 -1.32 11.93
CA GLU A 95 -20.50 -1.94 13.16
C GLU A 95 -19.92 -3.35 13.30
N GLU A 96 -19.76 -3.83 14.53
CA GLU A 96 -19.38 -5.22 14.78
C GLU A 96 -20.61 -6.12 14.86
N GLU A 97 -20.38 -7.43 14.74
CA GLU A 97 -21.45 -8.41 14.89
C GLU A 97 -22.08 -8.30 16.29
N ALA A 98 -23.40 -8.18 16.29
CA ALA A 98 -24.23 -7.97 17.46
C ALA A 98 -24.18 -9.14 18.44
N PHE A 99 -24.38 -8.86 19.72
CA PHE A 99 -24.31 -9.86 20.78
C PHE A 99 -25.43 -9.71 21.81
N LYS A 100 -25.64 -10.77 22.61
CA LYS A 100 -26.71 -10.84 23.63
C LYS A 100 -26.19 -10.44 25.02
N ASP A 101 -27.09 -9.99 25.90
CA ASP A 101 -26.79 -9.55 27.28
C ASP A 101 -25.80 -10.43 28.06
N ARG A 102 -25.86 -11.76 27.89
CA ARG A 102 -24.96 -12.72 28.58
C ARG A 102 -23.45 -12.48 28.36
N GLN A 103 -23.08 -11.73 27.31
CA GLN A 103 -21.68 -11.40 27.02
C GLN A 103 -21.27 -10.02 27.55
N LEU A 104 -22.23 -9.20 27.99
CA LEU A 104 -21.96 -7.89 28.59
C LEU A 104 -21.44 -8.08 30.01
N LEU A 105 -20.36 -7.39 30.34
CA LEU A 105 -19.76 -7.39 31.68
C LEU A 105 -20.04 -6.09 32.42
N GLY A 106 -20.11 -4.95 31.72
CA GLY A 106 -20.46 -3.67 32.32
C GLY A 106 -20.20 -2.48 31.41
N ARG A 107 -20.38 -1.27 31.94
CA ARG A 107 -20.10 -0.01 31.22
C ARG A 107 -18.97 0.78 31.87
N VAL A 108 -18.20 1.49 31.05
CA VAL A 108 -17.12 2.36 31.51
C VAL A 108 -17.72 3.63 32.09
N VAL A 109 -17.40 3.93 33.34
CA VAL A 109 -17.86 5.13 34.05
C VAL A 109 -16.77 6.19 34.14
N LYS A 110 -15.50 5.78 34.11
CA LYS A 110 -14.35 6.68 34.25
C LYS A 110 -13.14 6.21 33.46
N ILE A 111 -12.41 7.15 32.89
CA ILE A 111 -11.14 6.93 32.18
C ILE A 111 -10.06 7.77 32.86
N HIS A 112 -9.00 7.14 33.33
CA HIS A 112 -7.81 7.80 33.88
C HIS A 112 -6.74 7.88 32.79
N LYS A 113 -6.49 9.10 32.31
CA LYS A 113 -5.40 9.46 31.42
C LYS A 113 -4.16 9.81 32.26
N LYS A 114 -2.99 9.88 31.61
CA LYS A 114 -1.72 10.25 32.27
C LYS A 114 -1.76 11.56 33.06
N LEU A 115 -2.54 12.55 32.59
CA LEU A 115 -2.57 13.91 33.16
C LEU A 115 -3.92 14.30 33.79
N PHE A 116 -4.99 13.55 33.55
CA PHE A 116 -6.34 13.90 34.03
C PHE A 116 -7.26 12.68 34.04
N SER A 117 -8.47 12.81 34.60
CA SER A 117 -9.49 11.77 34.53
C SER A 117 -10.79 12.28 33.94
N ILE A 118 -11.40 11.49 33.06
CA ILE A 118 -12.69 11.76 32.43
C ILE A 118 -13.76 10.93 33.15
N CYS A 119 -14.75 11.59 33.75
CA CYS A 119 -15.94 10.91 34.28
C CYS A 119 -17.05 10.95 33.23
N LEU A 120 -17.41 9.80 32.67
CA LEU A 120 -18.40 9.69 31.59
C LEU A 120 -19.83 9.93 32.09
N ASP A 121 -20.10 9.72 33.39
CA ASP A 121 -21.40 9.98 34.00
C ASP A 121 -21.73 11.46 34.23
N LYS A 122 -20.72 12.33 34.20
CA LYS A 122 -20.91 13.78 34.42
C LYS A 122 -21.30 14.47 33.12
N TRP A 123 -21.89 15.66 33.22
CA TRP A 123 -22.34 16.43 32.06
C TRP A 123 -21.23 16.68 31.01
N HIS A 124 -19.99 16.94 31.45
CA HIS A 124 -18.84 17.08 30.56
C HIS A 124 -18.48 15.77 29.83
N GLY A 125 -18.68 14.61 30.48
CA GLY A 125 -18.51 13.29 29.87
C GLY A 125 -19.56 13.00 28.80
N ARG A 126 -20.82 13.36 29.07
CA ARG A 126 -21.88 13.31 28.05
C ARG A 126 -21.65 14.28 26.90
N ALA A 127 -21.09 15.46 27.17
CA ALA A 127 -20.68 16.40 26.12
C ALA A 127 -19.57 15.84 25.22
N ILE A 128 -18.65 15.03 25.76
CA ILE A 128 -17.64 14.31 24.97
C ILE A 128 -18.32 13.31 24.02
N ASN A 129 -19.35 12.59 24.46
CA ASN A 129 -20.12 11.69 23.58
C ASN A 129 -20.79 12.48 22.44
N VAL A 130 -21.40 13.63 22.73
CA VAL A 130 -22.01 14.49 21.69
C VAL A 130 -20.96 15.01 20.70
N LEU A 131 -19.82 15.52 21.19
CA LEU A 131 -18.71 15.96 20.35
C LEU A 131 -18.12 14.82 19.51
N PHE A 132 -18.11 13.60 20.05
CA PHE A 132 -17.70 12.41 19.34
C PHE A 132 -18.71 12.01 18.27
N ASP A 133 -20.02 12.10 18.52
CA ASP A 133 -21.04 11.90 17.49
C ASP A 133 -20.90 12.91 16.36
N PHE A 134 -20.56 14.17 16.67
CA PHE A 134 -20.19 15.17 15.67
C PHE A 134 -18.92 14.80 14.90
N TYR A 135 -17.88 14.31 15.59
CA TYR A 135 -16.66 13.81 14.95
C TYR A 135 -16.94 12.61 14.04
N GLN A 136 -17.77 11.65 14.47
CA GLN A 136 -18.18 10.50 13.66
C GLN A 136 -19.06 10.91 12.49
N LEU A 137 -19.99 11.87 12.69
CA LEU A 137 -20.80 12.43 11.62
C LEU A 137 -19.95 13.22 10.63
N PHE A 138 -18.90 13.91 11.08
CA PHE A 138 -17.94 14.62 10.23
C PHE A 138 -17.06 13.63 9.47
N LYS A 139 -16.49 12.61 10.13
CA LYS A 139 -15.74 11.50 9.54
C LYS A 139 -16.60 10.76 8.50
N MET A 140 -17.87 10.49 8.80
CA MET A 140 -18.85 9.88 7.89
C MET A 140 -19.29 10.81 6.77
N THR A 141 -19.42 12.11 7.00
CA THR A 141 -19.74 13.10 5.97
C THR A 141 -18.55 13.32 5.03
N ALA A 142 -17.33 13.40 5.55
CA ALA A 142 -16.09 13.43 4.79
C ALA A 142 -15.93 12.15 3.97
N TYR A 143 -16.16 10.98 4.58
CA TYR A 143 -16.26 9.69 3.90
C TYR A 143 -17.35 9.71 2.83
N ARG A 144 -18.55 10.22 3.09
CA ARG A 144 -19.65 10.31 2.10
C ARG A 144 -19.35 11.28 0.97
N ILE A 145 -18.64 12.39 1.20
CA ILE A 145 -18.20 13.33 0.15
C ILE A 145 -17.10 12.68 -0.71
N LYS A 146 -16.18 11.97 -0.07
CA LYS A 146 -15.15 11.13 -0.71
C LYS A 146 -15.82 10.03 -1.56
N CYS A 147 -16.75 9.26 -1.00
CA CYS A 147 -17.57 8.26 -1.69
C CYS A 147 -18.47 8.86 -2.78
N ARG A 148 -19.02 10.07 -2.63
CA ARG A 148 -19.80 10.75 -3.69
C ARG A 148 -18.94 11.13 -4.88
N THR A 149 -17.72 11.61 -4.62
CA THR A 149 -16.76 11.95 -5.67
C THR A 149 -16.22 10.68 -6.34
N MET A 150 -15.97 9.60 -5.57
CA MET A 150 -15.57 8.28 -6.07
C MET A 150 -16.69 7.58 -6.86
N ASN A 151 -17.94 7.64 -6.39
CA ASN A 151 -19.13 7.10 -7.08
C ASN A 151 -19.40 7.81 -8.41
N ARG A 152 -18.94 9.05 -8.59
CA ARG A 152 -18.98 9.73 -9.88
C ARG A 152 -18.02 9.06 -10.87
N PHE A 153 -16.79 8.78 -10.46
CA PHE A 153 -15.79 8.17 -11.34
C PHE A 153 -16.10 6.71 -11.67
N SER A 154 -16.62 5.94 -10.71
CA SER A 154 -17.02 4.55 -10.96
C SER A 154 -18.20 4.43 -11.92
N ARG A 155 -19.09 5.43 -11.99
CA ARG A 155 -20.20 5.46 -12.97
C ARG A 155 -19.74 5.72 -14.40
N GLU A 156 -18.59 6.36 -14.59
CA GLU A 156 -18.01 6.63 -15.93
C GLU A 156 -17.20 5.42 -16.47
N MET A 157 -16.95 4.39 -15.65
CA MET A 157 -16.19 3.20 -16.02
C MET A 157 -17.08 2.08 -16.57
N LYS A 158 -16.52 1.25 -17.45
CA LYS A 158 -17.16 0.00 -17.87
C LYS A 158 -17.31 -0.96 -16.69
N ALA A 159 -18.28 -1.87 -16.79
CA ALA A 159 -18.58 -2.84 -15.75
C ALA A 159 -17.38 -3.74 -15.45
N GLU A 160 -16.66 -4.17 -16.50
CA GLU A 160 -15.49 -5.03 -16.43
C GLU A 160 -14.32 -4.34 -15.73
N ASP A 161 -14.04 -3.07 -16.05
CA ASP A 161 -12.95 -2.32 -15.40
C ASP A 161 -13.23 -2.10 -13.90
N ARG A 162 -14.51 -1.92 -13.53
CA ARG A 162 -14.92 -1.88 -12.12
C ARG A 162 -14.75 -3.24 -11.45
N LEU A 163 -15.16 -4.30 -12.12
CA LEU A 163 -15.02 -5.67 -11.63
C LEU A 163 -13.56 -6.00 -11.33
N ILE A 164 -12.65 -5.66 -12.25
CA ILE A 164 -11.19 -5.81 -12.08
C ILE A 164 -10.74 -5.11 -10.80
N ARG A 165 -11.08 -3.84 -10.61
CA ARG A 165 -10.65 -3.07 -9.42
C ARG A 165 -11.19 -3.63 -8.11
N LEU A 166 -12.47 -4.01 -8.08
CA LEU A 166 -13.08 -4.60 -6.88
C LEU A 166 -12.45 -5.95 -6.53
N CYS A 167 -12.03 -6.73 -7.54
CA CYS A 167 -11.42 -8.04 -7.35
C CYS A 167 -9.89 -7.99 -7.18
N SER A 168 -9.24 -6.85 -7.42
CA SER A 168 -7.77 -6.68 -7.33
C SER A 168 -7.30 -6.41 -5.91
N VAL A 169 -7.79 -7.21 -4.97
CA VAL A 169 -7.49 -7.19 -3.53
C VAL A 169 -7.23 -8.61 -3.05
N THR A 170 -6.56 -8.81 -1.92
CA THR A 170 -6.37 -10.16 -1.36
C THR A 170 -7.52 -10.61 -0.44
N VAL A 171 -8.22 -9.65 0.17
CA VAL A 171 -9.36 -9.87 1.07
C VAL A 171 -10.58 -9.15 0.52
N LEU A 172 -11.65 -9.92 0.33
CA LEU A 172 -12.94 -9.42 -0.10
C LEU A 172 -13.80 -9.19 1.15
N ASP A 173 -14.15 -7.94 1.42
CA ASP A 173 -15.12 -7.61 2.46
C ASP A 173 -16.56 -7.68 1.91
N ASN A 174 -17.54 -7.74 2.80
CA ASN A 174 -18.95 -7.91 2.44
C ASN A 174 -19.47 -6.79 1.51
N GLU A 175 -18.97 -5.55 1.66
CA GLU A 175 -19.40 -4.43 0.82
C GLU A 175 -18.89 -4.60 -0.62
N ARG A 176 -17.62 -4.98 -0.77
CA ARG A 176 -17.02 -5.27 -2.08
C ARG A 176 -17.63 -6.51 -2.71
N GLU A 177 -17.87 -7.57 -1.95
CA GLU A 177 -18.50 -8.78 -2.46
C GLU A 177 -19.88 -8.47 -3.04
N MET A 178 -20.72 -7.74 -2.29
CA MET A 178 -22.03 -7.29 -2.77
C MET A 178 -21.92 -6.44 -4.05
N ALA A 179 -20.92 -5.56 -4.13
CA ALA A 179 -20.67 -4.75 -5.31
C ALA A 179 -20.22 -5.58 -6.52
N VAL A 180 -19.43 -6.64 -6.30
CA VAL A 180 -19.03 -7.59 -7.34
C VAL A 180 -20.23 -8.38 -7.83
N CYS A 181 -21.01 -9.00 -6.94
CA CYS A 181 -22.20 -9.78 -7.32
C CYS A 181 -23.18 -8.94 -8.15
N LYS A 182 -23.42 -7.69 -7.75
CA LYS A 182 -24.27 -6.76 -8.52
C LYS A 182 -23.78 -6.48 -9.95
N ILE A 183 -22.47 -6.52 -10.18
CA ILE A 183 -21.90 -6.39 -11.54
C ILE A 183 -22.04 -7.70 -12.30
N LEU A 184 -21.80 -8.83 -11.63
CA LEU A 184 -21.92 -10.17 -12.20
C LEU A 184 -23.37 -10.54 -12.59
N ASP A 185 -24.36 -9.94 -11.94
CA ASP A 185 -25.79 -10.06 -12.31
C ASP A 185 -26.14 -9.34 -13.63
N GLN A 186 -25.21 -8.56 -14.19
CA GLN A 186 -25.38 -7.83 -15.44
C GLN A 186 -24.58 -8.52 -16.56
N TYR A 187 -24.76 -8.05 -17.80
CA TYR A 187 -23.92 -8.49 -18.90
C TYR A 187 -22.45 -8.05 -18.67
N VAL A 188 -21.53 -9.02 -18.76
CA VAL A 188 -20.08 -8.83 -18.67
C VAL A 188 -19.44 -9.30 -19.97
N ASP A 189 -18.71 -8.42 -20.64
CA ASP A 189 -17.86 -8.76 -21.78
C ASP A 189 -16.56 -9.42 -21.28
N TRP A 190 -16.59 -10.75 -21.22
CA TRP A 190 -15.48 -11.54 -20.69
C TRP A 190 -14.20 -11.48 -21.53
N ASP A 191 -14.30 -11.24 -22.84
CA ASP A 191 -13.14 -11.09 -23.71
C ASP A 191 -12.45 -9.75 -23.46
N TYR A 192 -13.23 -8.68 -23.33
CA TYR A 192 -12.72 -7.38 -22.90
C TYR A 192 -12.10 -7.46 -21.50
N PHE A 193 -12.76 -8.14 -20.57
CA PHE A 193 -12.28 -8.34 -19.20
C PHE A 193 -10.90 -9.03 -19.16
N LEU A 194 -10.72 -10.15 -19.88
CA LEU A 194 -9.43 -10.85 -19.96
C LEU A 194 -8.33 -9.96 -20.56
N LYS A 195 -8.65 -9.20 -21.61
CA LYS A 195 -7.70 -8.27 -22.23
C LYS A 195 -7.25 -7.16 -21.27
N GLN A 196 -8.17 -6.59 -20.50
CA GLN A 196 -7.82 -5.54 -19.53
C GLN A 196 -7.00 -6.09 -18.35
N LEU A 197 -7.34 -7.28 -17.85
CA LEU A 197 -6.59 -7.93 -16.78
C LEU A 197 -5.12 -8.12 -17.11
N GLN A 198 -4.81 -8.48 -18.36
CA GLN A 198 -3.43 -8.61 -18.82
C GLN A 198 -2.71 -7.26 -18.87
N GLY A 199 -3.39 -6.18 -19.25
CA GLY A 199 -2.81 -4.84 -19.24
C GLY A 199 -2.55 -4.30 -17.83
N GLU A 200 -3.37 -4.72 -16.87
CA GLU A 200 -3.33 -4.26 -15.48
C GLU A 200 -2.51 -5.16 -14.53
N ASP A 201 -1.97 -6.29 -15.02
CA ASP A 201 -1.19 -7.28 -14.26
C ASP A 201 -1.87 -7.76 -12.96
N THR A 202 -3.20 -7.82 -12.96
CA THR A 202 -4.00 -8.17 -11.77
C THR A 202 -4.69 -9.53 -11.88
N ALA A 203 -4.51 -10.26 -12.99
CA ALA A 203 -5.17 -11.54 -13.25
C ALA A 203 -5.01 -12.56 -12.11
N SER A 204 -3.82 -12.66 -11.49
CA SER A 204 -3.59 -13.57 -10.35
C SER A 204 -4.40 -13.18 -9.10
N LEU A 205 -4.52 -11.89 -8.80
CA LEU A 205 -5.32 -11.42 -7.66
C LEU A 205 -6.80 -11.65 -7.91
N VAL A 206 -7.24 -11.30 -9.11
CA VAL A 206 -8.63 -11.47 -9.53
C VAL A 206 -9.01 -12.95 -9.56
N TYR A 207 -8.13 -13.85 -10.00
CA TYR A 207 -8.33 -15.30 -9.89
C TYR A 207 -8.61 -15.73 -8.45
N ARG A 208 -7.76 -15.29 -7.51
CA ARG A 208 -7.88 -15.69 -6.11
C ARG A 208 -9.10 -15.10 -5.42
N THR A 209 -9.52 -13.90 -5.82
CA THR A 209 -10.68 -13.23 -5.25
C THR A 209 -11.99 -13.72 -5.86
N LEU A 210 -12.08 -13.88 -7.17
CA LEU A 210 -13.28 -14.42 -7.83
C LEU A 210 -13.60 -15.84 -7.37
N ASN A 211 -12.60 -16.68 -7.12
CA ASN A 211 -12.83 -18.03 -6.61
C ASN A 211 -13.35 -18.07 -5.16
N LYS A 212 -13.39 -16.95 -4.44
CA LYS A 212 -14.03 -16.85 -3.12
C LYS A 212 -15.52 -16.54 -3.21
N ILE A 213 -16.00 -16.12 -4.38
CA ILE A 213 -17.41 -15.76 -4.60
C ILE A 213 -18.20 -17.02 -4.87
N GLU A 214 -19.25 -17.24 -4.08
CA GLU A 214 -20.14 -18.39 -4.23
C GLU A 214 -20.89 -18.34 -5.57
N GLY A 215 -20.94 -19.46 -6.29
CA GLY A 215 -21.66 -19.57 -7.57
C GLY A 215 -20.92 -18.96 -8.78
N ILE A 216 -19.67 -18.53 -8.63
CA ILE A 216 -18.89 -17.94 -9.73
C ILE A 216 -18.76 -18.89 -10.93
N GLU A 217 -18.78 -20.21 -10.71
CA GLU A 217 -18.75 -21.24 -11.75
C GLU A 217 -19.95 -21.21 -12.69
N HIS A 218 -21.08 -20.67 -12.24
CA HIS A 218 -22.31 -20.52 -13.01
C HIS A 218 -22.36 -19.22 -13.80
N VAL A 219 -21.60 -18.20 -13.38
CA VAL A 219 -21.57 -16.87 -14.00
C VAL A 219 -20.39 -16.70 -14.95
N ALA A 220 -19.19 -17.08 -14.52
CA ALA A 220 -17.96 -16.93 -15.29
C ALA A 220 -17.72 -18.13 -16.23
N PRO A 221 -17.60 -17.91 -17.56
CA PRO A 221 -17.36 -18.98 -18.52
C PRO A 221 -16.13 -19.83 -18.18
N CYS A 222 -16.17 -21.11 -18.54
CA CYS A 222 -15.08 -22.05 -18.25
C CYS A 222 -13.72 -21.61 -18.83
N HIS A 223 -13.71 -21.03 -20.02
CA HIS A 223 -12.48 -20.54 -20.67
C HIS A 223 -11.86 -19.36 -19.90
N VAL A 224 -12.68 -18.47 -19.32
CA VAL A 224 -12.21 -17.34 -18.49
C VAL A 224 -11.56 -17.88 -17.23
N ARG A 225 -12.25 -18.77 -16.52
CA ARG A 225 -11.73 -19.39 -15.29
C ARG A 225 -10.46 -20.19 -15.56
N GLY A 226 -10.39 -20.90 -16.68
CA GLY A 226 -9.21 -21.60 -17.16
C GLY A 226 -8.04 -20.64 -17.39
N HIS A 227 -8.25 -19.57 -18.15
CA HIS A 227 -7.20 -18.58 -18.43
C HIS A 227 -6.67 -17.90 -17.16
N LEU A 228 -7.54 -17.55 -16.21
CA LEU A 228 -7.14 -16.99 -14.92
C LEU A 228 -6.31 -17.96 -14.08
N LYS A 229 -6.74 -19.23 -14.06
CA LYS A 229 -6.02 -20.32 -13.39
C LYS A 229 -4.64 -20.53 -13.99
N ASP A 230 -4.55 -20.62 -15.32
CA ASP A 230 -3.30 -20.82 -16.04
C ASP A 230 -2.34 -19.64 -15.81
N PHE A 231 -2.86 -18.42 -15.80
CA PHE A 231 -2.06 -17.24 -15.47
C PHE A 231 -1.48 -17.33 -14.05
N TYR A 232 -2.30 -17.64 -13.04
CA TYR A 232 -1.86 -17.80 -11.66
C TYR A 232 -0.76 -18.87 -11.49
N TYR A 233 -0.94 -20.03 -12.13
CA TYR A 233 0.07 -21.10 -12.08
C TYR A 233 1.33 -20.74 -12.88
N SER A 234 1.20 -19.98 -13.97
CA SER A 234 2.36 -19.46 -14.71
C SER A 234 3.19 -18.47 -13.87
N VAL A 235 2.53 -17.63 -13.06
CA VAL A 235 3.18 -16.71 -12.13
C VAL A 235 3.88 -17.51 -11.03
N SER A 236 3.21 -18.50 -10.45
CA SER A 236 3.81 -19.39 -9.46
C SER A 236 5.05 -20.11 -10.01
N GLY A 237 4.95 -20.65 -11.23
CA GLY A 237 6.04 -21.35 -11.91
C GLY A 237 7.24 -20.45 -12.25
N LYS A 238 7.05 -19.14 -12.40
CA LYS A 238 8.13 -18.16 -12.57
C LYS A 238 8.73 -17.72 -11.24
N ASN A 239 7.89 -17.52 -10.23
CA ASN A 239 8.30 -16.96 -8.95
C ASN A 239 9.03 -17.98 -8.06
N ILE A 240 8.73 -19.27 -8.18
CA ILE A 240 9.42 -20.33 -7.42
C ILE A 240 10.93 -20.41 -7.77
N PRO A 241 11.35 -20.50 -9.05
CA PRO A 241 12.78 -20.43 -9.42
C PRO A 241 13.46 -19.14 -8.99
N MET A 242 12.75 -18.01 -9.02
CA MET A 242 13.26 -16.73 -8.52
C MET A 242 13.54 -16.80 -7.02
N LEU A 243 12.60 -17.33 -6.23
CA LEU A 243 12.77 -17.49 -4.79
C LEU A 243 13.99 -18.36 -4.46
N HIS A 244 14.12 -19.51 -5.12
CA HIS A 244 15.27 -20.40 -4.95
C HIS A 244 16.60 -19.71 -5.33
N SER A 245 16.60 -18.93 -6.41
CA SER A 245 17.77 -18.15 -6.83
C SER A 245 18.13 -17.08 -5.81
N LEU A 246 17.13 -16.40 -5.23
CA LEU A 246 17.36 -15.43 -4.16
C LEU A 246 18.01 -16.10 -2.94
N GLU A 247 17.49 -17.25 -2.49
CA GLU A 247 18.04 -18.01 -1.35
C GLU A 247 19.52 -18.34 -1.56
N MET A 248 19.84 -18.89 -2.73
CA MET A 248 21.22 -19.24 -3.09
C MET A 248 22.14 -18.01 -3.10
N ILE A 249 21.71 -16.92 -3.74
CA ILE A 249 22.51 -15.69 -3.83
C ILE A 249 22.63 -14.98 -2.48
N ALA A 250 21.58 -14.94 -1.69
CA ALA A 250 21.59 -14.37 -0.34
C ALA A 250 22.59 -15.12 0.56
N ALA A 251 22.57 -16.46 0.53
CA ALA A 251 23.54 -17.27 1.28
C ALA A 251 24.99 -17.02 0.80
N ALA A 252 25.20 -16.90 -0.52
CA ALA A 252 26.51 -16.57 -1.07
C ALA A 252 27.00 -15.18 -0.65
N PHE A 253 26.12 -14.18 -0.68
CA PHE A 253 26.42 -12.82 -0.23
C PHE A 253 26.69 -12.76 1.26
N ASN A 254 25.94 -13.48 2.10
CA ASN A 254 26.21 -13.57 3.54
C ASN A 254 27.61 -14.17 3.82
N ARG A 255 28.02 -15.24 3.13
CA ARG A 255 29.37 -15.82 3.26
C ARG A 255 30.46 -14.82 2.88
N GLU A 256 30.21 -14.04 1.84
CA GLU A 256 31.08 -12.97 1.38
C GLU A 256 30.92 -11.68 2.21
N LYS A 257 30.10 -11.63 3.27
CA LYS A 257 29.84 -10.43 4.08
C LYS A 257 29.35 -9.23 3.23
N ILE A 258 28.52 -9.49 2.23
CA ILE A 258 27.82 -8.48 1.44
C ILE A 258 26.41 -8.36 2.01
N GLU A 259 26.06 -7.21 2.54
CA GLU A 259 24.70 -6.92 2.96
C GLU A 259 23.82 -6.59 1.75
N ILE A 260 22.59 -7.10 1.75
CA ILE A 260 21.58 -6.77 0.74
C ILE A 260 20.26 -6.36 1.36
N ILE A 261 19.59 -5.43 0.68
CA ILE A 261 18.17 -5.15 0.90
C ILE A 261 17.39 -5.71 -0.29
N VAL A 262 16.47 -6.62 -0.02
CA VAL A 262 15.49 -7.13 -1.00
C VAL A 262 14.23 -6.25 -0.90
N PHE A 263 13.74 -5.78 -2.03
CA PHE A 263 12.59 -4.87 -2.06
C PHE A 263 11.66 -5.16 -3.26
N LYS A 264 10.52 -4.47 -3.31
CA LYS A 264 9.43 -4.71 -4.28
C LYS A 264 8.97 -6.16 -4.31
N GLY A 265 9.22 -6.82 -5.44
CA GLY A 265 8.53 -7.99 -5.93
C GLY A 265 8.42 -9.05 -4.86
N LEU A 266 9.57 -9.66 -4.63
CA LEU A 266 9.68 -10.87 -3.85
C LEU A 266 9.49 -10.58 -2.35
N ALA A 267 9.99 -9.43 -1.88
CA ALA A 267 9.77 -8.95 -0.52
C ALA A 267 8.28 -8.81 -0.20
N LEU A 268 7.49 -8.24 -1.12
CA LEU A 268 6.04 -8.10 -0.94
C LEU A 268 5.30 -9.42 -1.15
N ALA A 269 5.70 -10.25 -2.11
CA ALA A 269 5.11 -11.57 -2.34
C ALA A 269 5.14 -12.42 -1.06
N GLN A 270 6.26 -12.40 -0.33
CA GLN A 270 6.42 -13.15 0.92
C GLN A 270 5.79 -12.46 2.13
N SER A 271 6.07 -11.17 2.35
CA SER A 271 5.68 -10.50 3.61
C SER A 271 4.25 -9.96 3.62
N VAL A 272 3.70 -9.60 2.45
CA VAL A 272 2.40 -8.93 2.32
C VAL A 272 1.35 -9.86 1.70
N TYR A 273 1.64 -10.43 0.53
CA TYR A 273 0.68 -11.30 -0.17
C TYR A 273 0.61 -12.70 0.44
N LYS A 274 1.73 -13.20 0.98
CA LYS A 274 1.88 -14.56 1.57
C LYS A 274 1.51 -15.69 0.61
N ASP A 275 1.56 -15.40 -0.69
CA ASP A 275 1.22 -16.32 -1.78
C ASP A 275 2.03 -15.91 -3.02
N VAL A 276 2.97 -16.77 -3.41
CA VAL A 276 3.87 -16.49 -4.54
C VAL A 276 3.13 -16.45 -5.88
N GLY A 277 1.95 -17.05 -6.01
CA GLY A 277 1.16 -17.02 -7.24
C GLY A 277 0.38 -15.72 -7.46
N MET A 278 0.18 -14.93 -6.40
CA MET A 278 -0.64 -13.71 -6.42
C MET A 278 0.05 -12.51 -7.07
N ARG A 279 1.39 -12.49 -7.09
CA ARG A 279 2.16 -11.29 -7.48
C ARG A 279 3.06 -11.57 -8.68
N PRO A 280 2.67 -11.15 -9.90
CA PRO A 280 3.53 -11.24 -11.07
C PRO A 280 4.84 -10.47 -10.87
N MET A 281 5.97 -11.09 -11.23
CA MET A 281 7.31 -10.49 -11.15
C MET A 281 8.14 -10.84 -12.39
N GLY A 282 8.98 -9.89 -12.82
CA GLY A 282 9.91 -10.09 -13.94
C GLY A 282 11.35 -10.33 -13.49
N ASP A 283 11.72 -9.80 -12.33
CA ASP A 283 13.08 -9.81 -11.79
C ASP A 283 13.06 -9.80 -10.25
N ILE A 284 14.26 -10.01 -9.67
CA ILE A 284 14.52 -9.87 -8.24
C ILE A 284 15.28 -8.56 -8.03
N ASP A 285 14.65 -7.61 -7.34
CA ASP A 285 15.27 -6.34 -7.00
C ASP A 285 16.13 -6.45 -5.73
N LEU A 286 17.43 -6.20 -5.88
CA LEU A 286 18.42 -6.21 -4.81
C LEU A 286 19.08 -4.84 -4.70
N LEU A 287 19.21 -4.30 -3.49
CA LEU A 287 20.03 -3.12 -3.22
C LEU A 287 21.33 -3.58 -2.56
N VAL A 288 22.46 -3.11 -3.09
CA VAL A 288 23.82 -3.39 -2.60
C VAL A 288 24.51 -2.05 -2.34
N ARG A 289 25.41 -2.00 -1.35
CA ARG A 289 26.23 -0.81 -1.11
C ARG A 289 27.15 -0.56 -2.30
N LYS A 290 27.39 0.71 -2.64
CA LYS A 290 28.25 1.10 -3.78
C LYS A 290 29.64 0.47 -3.69
N ASP A 291 30.21 0.44 -2.49
CA ASP A 291 31.56 -0.06 -2.23
C ASP A 291 31.67 -1.58 -2.42
N ASP A 292 30.55 -2.30 -2.32
CA ASP A 292 30.48 -3.75 -2.47
C ASP A 292 30.19 -4.20 -3.91
N LEU A 293 29.93 -3.29 -4.85
CA LEU A 293 29.48 -3.65 -6.22
C LEU A 293 30.44 -4.59 -6.95
N ALA A 294 31.75 -4.32 -6.88
CA ALA A 294 32.75 -5.17 -7.52
C ALA A 294 32.80 -6.58 -6.89
N LYS A 295 32.51 -6.69 -5.59
CA LYS A 295 32.46 -7.95 -4.86
C LYS A 295 31.17 -8.72 -5.17
N ALA A 296 30.04 -8.00 -5.27
CA ALA A 296 28.76 -8.54 -5.67
C ALA A 296 28.81 -9.11 -7.10
N ASP A 297 29.36 -8.37 -8.07
CA ASP A 297 29.53 -8.86 -9.45
C ASP A 297 30.34 -10.16 -9.52
N ARG A 298 31.52 -10.22 -8.88
CA ARG A 298 32.32 -11.45 -8.83
C ARG A 298 31.54 -12.61 -8.23
N THR A 299 30.78 -12.35 -7.18
CA THR A 299 29.99 -13.39 -6.50
C THR A 299 28.85 -13.88 -7.39
N LEU A 300 28.12 -12.98 -8.06
CA LEU A 300 27.06 -13.32 -9.01
C LEU A 300 27.59 -14.14 -10.18
N ARG A 301 28.71 -13.72 -10.78
CA ARG A 301 29.36 -14.44 -11.91
C ARG A 301 29.76 -15.87 -11.53
N ARG A 302 30.29 -16.08 -10.32
CA ARG A 302 30.61 -17.44 -9.81
C ARG A 302 29.37 -18.34 -9.69
N HIS A 303 28.19 -17.76 -9.51
CA HIS A 303 26.92 -18.48 -9.42
C HIS A 303 26.15 -18.46 -10.76
N GLY A 304 26.83 -18.22 -11.87
CA GLY A 304 26.26 -18.33 -13.22
C GLY A 304 25.42 -17.13 -13.67
N PHE A 305 25.43 -16.02 -12.92
CA PHE A 305 24.75 -14.79 -13.31
C PHE A 305 25.68 -13.87 -14.08
N LYS A 306 25.31 -13.53 -15.31
CA LYS A 306 26.08 -12.63 -16.19
C LYS A 306 25.38 -11.28 -16.30
N PRO A 307 26.10 -10.16 -16.20
CA PRO A 307 25.50 -8.85 -16.46
C PRO A 307 25.08 -8.74 -17.93
N GLU A 308 24.06 -7.93 -18.22
CA GLU A 308 23.61 -7.69 -19.60
C GLU A 308 24.70 -7.06 -20.50
N PHE A 309 25.76 -6.52 -19.91
CA PHE A 309 26.89 -5.85 -20.58
C PHE A 309 28.15 -6.01 -19.74
N GLU A 310 29.32 -5.96 -20.38
CA GLU A 310 30.59 -6.07 -19.67
C GLU A 310 30.94 -4.80 -18.90
N ILE A 311 31.35 -4.98 -17.64
CA ILE A 311 31.69 -3.90 -16.72
C ILE A 311 33.19 -3.89 -16.54
N ARG A 312 33.87 -2.90 -17.14
CA ARG A 312 35.32 -2.76 -17.05
C ARG A 312 35.78 -2.13 -15.73
N ASP A 313 34.97 -1.24 -15.18
CA ASP A 313 35.30 -0.49 -13.97
C ASP A 313 34.03 -0.08 -13.20
N PHE A 314 33.92 -0.55 -11.97
CA PHE A 314 32.78 -0.24 -11.09
C PHE A 314 32.83 1.17 -10.52
N SER A 315 34.02 1.79 -10.43
CA SER A 315 34.17 3.13 -9.89
C SER A 315 33.53 4.19 -10.81
N THR A 316 33.68 4.04 -12.13
CA THR A 316 33.01 4.89 -13.13
C THR A 316 31.52 4.60 -13.27
N VAL A 317 31.08 3.34 -13.11
CA VAL A 317 29.66 2.97 -13.16
C VAL A 317 28.88 3.49 -11.95
N ALA A 318 29.46 3.41 -10.75
CA ALA A 318 28.82 3.85 -9.51
C ALA A 318 28.82 5.39 -9.30
N THR A 319 29.73 6.09 -9.99
CA THR A 319 29.84 7.56 -9.99
C THR A 319 29.04 8.20 -11.12
N GLY A 320 28.65 7.43 -12.15
CA GLY A 320 27.75 7.89 -13.19
C GLY A 320 26.42 8.35 -12.60
N GLN A 321 26.02 9.60 -12.84
CA GLN A 321 24.77 10.18 -12.31
C GLN A 321 23.47 9.53 -12.87
N TYR A 322 23.60 8.52 -13.73
CA TYR A 322 22.55 8.10 -14.67
C TYR A 322 22.27 6.61 -14.69
N ARG A 323 23.13 5.83 -14.05
CA ARG A 323 22.95 4.41 -13.88
C ARG A 323 23.01 4.14 -12.39
N ASN A 324 21.95 3.59 -11.84
CA ASN A 324 21.92 3.18 -10.44
C ASN A 324 21.66 1.69 -10.27
N SER A 325 21.79 0.94 -11.36
CA SER A 325 21.58 -0.50 -11.37
C SER A 325 22.23 -1.22 -12.55
N ILE A 326 22.36 -2.53 -12.41
CA ILE A 326 22.78 -3.50 -13.41
C ILE A 326 21.82 -4.69 -13.34
N VAL A 327 21.36 -5.19 -14.49
CA VAL A 327 20.61 -6.45 -14.57
C VAL A 327 21.59 -7.58 -14.84
N TYR A 328 21.49 -8.65 -14.07
CA TYR A 328 22.18 -9.90 -14.27
C TYR A 328 21.19 -11.00 -14.63
N ARG A 329 21.58 -11.91 -15.51
CA ARG A 329 20.75 -13.05 -15.92
C ARG A 329 21.48 -14.36 -15.71
N SER A 330 20.76 -15.36 -15.23
CA SER A 330 21.25 -16.74 -15.25
C SER A 330 21.13 -17.33 -16.66
N ASP A 331 21.94 -18.34 -16.94
CA ASP A 331 21.74 -19.21 -18.10
C ASP A 331 20.58 -20.21 -17.82
N GLY A 332 20.02 -20.85 -18.86
CA GLY A 332 19.03 -21.94 -18.74
C GLY A 332 17.72 -21.73 -19.50
N VAL A 333 16.83 -22.72 -19.42
CA VAL A 333 15.52 -22.74 -20.14
C VAL A 333 14.55 -21.68 -19.62
N SER A 334 14.64 -21.35 -18.31
CA SER A 334 13.88 -20.27 -17.69
C SER A 334 14.87 -19.36 -16.94
N PRO A 335 15.46 -18.36 -17.62
CA PRO A 335 16.51 -17.53 -17.03
C PRO A 335 15.92 -16.60 -15.96
N VAL A 336 16.56 -16.57 -14.79
CA VAL A 336 16.21 -15.66 -13.70
C VAL A 336 16.97 -14.35 -13.89
N SER A 337 16.26 -13.22 -13.74
CA SER A 337 16.85 -11.89 -13.79
C SER A 337 17.00 -11.30 -12.39
N LEU A 338 18.20 -10.85 -12.04
CA LEU A 338 18.50 -10.10 -10.83
C LEU A 338 18.75 -8.64 -11.20
N HIS A 339 17.94 -7.73 -10.68
CA HIS A 339 18.16 -6.31 -10.84
C HIS A 339 18.90 -5.78 -9.61
N VAL A 340 20.21 -5.57 -9.76
CA VAL A 340 21.08 -5.09 -8.68
C VAL A 340 21.17 -3.58 -8.75
N HIS A 341 20.70 -2.91 -7.71
CA HIS A 341 20.67 -1.46 -7.54
C HIS A 341 21.69 -1.04 -6.49
N TRP A 342 22.16 0.21 -6.58
CA TRP A 342 22.90 0.88 -5.50
C TRP A 342 22.29 2.22 -5.10
N HIS A 343 21.17 2.58 -5.71
CA HIS A 343 20.30 3.68 -5.30
C HIS A 343 18.86 3.33 -5.65
N ILE A 344 17.90 3.75 -4.83
CA ILE A 344 16.47 3.49 -5.07
C ILE A 344 15.88 4.27 -6.26
N VAL A 345 16.63 5.21 -6.83
CA VAL A 345 16.21 6.03 -7.97
C VAL A 345 16.97 5.51 -9.17
N ASN A 346 16.27 4.86 -10.08
CA ASN A 346 16.89 4.14 -11.19
C ASN A 346 16.35 4.59 -12.57
N PHE A 347 15.79 5.80 -12.66
CA PHE A 347 15.18 6.28 -13.90
C PHE A 347 15.13 7.81 -14.04
N SER A 348 15.31 8.28 -15.28
CA SER A 348 15.00 9.65 -15.72
C SER A 348 13.49 9.76 -15.98
N PRO A 349 12.76 10.58 -15.22
CA PRO A 349 13.16 11.98 -15.14
C PRO A 349 13.41 12.49 -13.73
N PHE A 350 13.57 11.63 -12.72
CA PHE A 350 13.83 12.12 -11.37
C PHE A 350 15.12 12.94 -11.36
N HIS A 351 14.96 14.23 -11.03
CA HIS A 351 16.04 15.19 -11.01
C HIS A 351 17.10 14.77 -9.99
N LEU A 352 18.34 15.21 -10.19
CA LEU A 352 19.39 15.20 -9.16
C LEU A 352 18.90 15.71 -7.80
N ASN A 353 17.85 16.53 -7.77
CA ASN A 353 17.30 17.12 -6.54
C ASN A 353 16.60 16.07 -5.66
N VAL A 354 15.97 15.04 -6.25
CA VAL A 354 15.39 13.94 -5.47
C VAL A 354 16.50 12.98 -5.06
N MET A 355 17.38 12.61 -5.99
CA MET A 355 18.51 11.73 -5.68
C MET A 355 19.42 12.27 -4.57
N GLN A 356 19.79 13.55 -4.61
CA GLN A 356 20.65 14.18 -3.60
C GLN A 356 19.98 14.31 -2.22
N ARG A 357 18.66 14.30 -2.17
CA ARG A 357 17.90 14.40 -0.91
C ARG A 357 17.60 13.05 -0.29
N ILE A 358 17.66 11.98 -1.06
CA ILE A 358 17.47 10.63 -0.54
C ILE A 358 18.72 10.23 0.23
N ASP A 359 18.56 10.07 1.53
CA ASP A 359 19.62 9.58 2.40
C ASP A 359 19.67 8.04 2.31
N MET A 360 20.57 7.53 1.47
CA MET A 360 20.77 6.10 1.31
C MET A 360 21.30 5.44 2.59
N ASN A 361 22.12 6.13 3.40
CA ASN A 361 22.64 5.56 4.64
C ASN A 361 21.50 5.33 5.62
N ARG A 362 20.60 6.31 5.73
CA ARG A 362 19.40 6.17 6.56
C ARG A 362 18.49 5.02 6.12
N LEU A 363 18.33 4.81 4.81
CA LEU A 363 17.60 3.64 4.28
C LEU A 363 18.27 2.32 4.69
N TRP A 364 19.60 2.26 4.71
CA TRP A 364 20.35 1.09 5.15
C TRP A 364 20.26 0.89 6.66
N ASP A 365 20.45 1.94 7.45
CA ASP A 365 20.49 1.87 8.92
C ASP A 365 19.13 1.49 9.50
N GLU A 366 18.05 2.05 8.95
CA GLU A 366 16.67 1.75 9.39
C GLU A 366 16.06 0.51 8.71
N SER A 367 16.76 -0.13 7.77
CA SER A 367 16.25 -1.36 7.15
C SER A 367 16.09 -2.48 8.18
N ILE A 368 15.07 -3.33 8.00
CA ILE A 368 14.72 -4.38 8.94
C ILE A 368 15.21 -5.74 8.44
N SER A 369 15.51 -6.64 9.37
CA SER A 369 15.89 -8.01 9.03
C SER A 369 14.67 -8.80 8.56
N MET A 370 14.86 -9.64 7.56
CA MET A 370 13.87 -10.58 7.07
C MET A 370 14.56 -11.94 6.93
N ASN A 371 13.95 -12.97 7.51
CA ASN A 371 14.47 -14.33 7.41
C ASN A 371 14.00 -14.94 6.09
N LEU A 372 14.96 -15.46 5.34
CA LEU A 372 14.76 -16.33 4.19
C LEU A 372 15.40 -17.65 4.57
N ASP A 373 14.75 -18.80 4.36
CA ASP A 373 15.08 -20.10 4.98
C ASP A 373 16.55 -20.33 5.40
N ASN A 374 17.50 -20.11 4.48
CA ASN A 374 18.93 -20.35 4.69
C ASN A 374 19.82 -19.09 4.66
N ALA A 375 19.24 -17.89 4.74
CA ALA A 375 19.98 -16.63 4.63
C ALA A 375 19.34 -15.48 5.42
N HIS A 376 20.20 -14.60 5.93
CA HIS A 376 19.77 -13.33 6.51
C HIS A 376 19.77 -12.26 5.42
N ILE A 377 18.58 -11.75 5.11
CA ILE A 377 18.40 -10.62 4.21
C ILE A 377 17.82 -9.43 4.97
N ARG A 378 17.89 -8.25 4.37
CA ARG A 378 17.22 -7.06 4.87
C ARG A 378 16.10 -6.66 3.91
N THR A 379 15.12 -5.94 4.40
CA THR A 379 14.14 -5.23 3.57
C THR A 379 13.96 -3.81 4.11
N PHE A 380 13.33 -2.91 3.35
CA PHE A 380 13.09 -1.56 3.85
C PHE A 380 12.21 -1.59 5.10
N SER A 381 12.43 -0.66 6.03
CA SER A 381 11.42 -0.36 7.05
C SER A 381 10.08 -0.05 6.39
N LEU A 382 8.99 -0.24 7.12
CA LEU A 382 7.65 -0.13 6.58
C LEU A 382 7.36 1.25 5.95
N HIS A 383 7.75 2.34 6.62
CA HIS A 383 7.57 3.70 6.09
C HIS A 383 8.41 3.95 4.83
N HIS A 384 9.68 3.50 4.81
CA HIS A 384 10.53 3.62 3.63
C HIS A 384 10.02 2.77 2.46
N ASN A 385 9.50 1.58 2.73
CA ASN A 385 8.88 0.73 1.71
C ASN A 385 7.66 1.44 1.08
N ILE A 386 6.79 2.05 1.89
CA ILE A 386 5.62 2.80 1.38
C ILE A 386 6.07 3.99 0.53
N ILE A 387 7.04 4.78 1.00
CA ILE A 387 7.61 5.92 0.26
C ILE A 387 8.18 5.43 -1.08
N TYR A 388 8.94 4.34 -1.06
CA TYR A 388 9.53 3.72 -2.24
C TYR A 388 8.45 3.28 -3.24
N LEU A 389 7.42 2.58 -2.79
CA LEU A 389 6.34 2.09 -3.65
C LEU A 389 5.53 3.25 -4.25
N CYS A 390 5.29 4.31 -3.49
CA CYS A 390 4.65 5.53 -3.98
C CYS A 390 5.45 6.21 -5.10
N MET A 391 6.77 6.32 -4.91
CA MET A 391 7.68 6.81 -5.93
C MET A 391 7.62 5.88 -7.16
N HIS A 392 7.81 4.57 -6.97
CA HIS A 392 7.81 3.61 -8.06
C HIS A 392 6.50 3.61 -8.87
N ALA A 393 5.35 3.68 -8.19
CA ALA A 393 4.05 3.74 -8.86
C ALA A 393 3.90 5.02 -9.70
N LEU A 394 4.30 6.17 -9.16
CA LEU A 394 4.31 7.43 -9.90
C LEU A 394 5.22 7.35 -11.13
N ASN A 395 6.41 6.73 -11.03
CA ASN A 395 7.37 6.60 -12.14
C ASN A 395 6.80 5.86 -13.35
N HIS A 396 5.75 5.07 -13.13
CA HIS A 396 5.05 4.31 -14.17
C HIS A 396 3.64 4.84 -14.41
N SER A 397 3.35 6.11 -14.12
CA SER A 397 2.02 6.71 -14.30
C SER A 397 0.90 5.95 -13.58
N PHE A 398 1.23 5.26 -12.48
CA PHE A 398 0.31 4.40 -11.73
C PHE A 398 -0.28 3.21 -12.53
N HIS A 399 0.38 2.80 -13.63
CA HIS A 399 -0.09 1.72 -14.51
C HIS A 399 1.01 0.70 -14.85
N PRO A 400 0.78 -0.62 -14.78
CA PRO A 400 -0.44 -1.32 -14.35
C PRO A 400 -0.94 -1.06 -12.92
N LEU A 401 -2.23 -1.31 -12.71
CA LEU A 401 -2.98 -1.22 -11.46
C LEU A 401 -2.35 -2.04 -10.32
N VAL A 402 -1.69 -3.17 -10.63
CA VAL A 402 -0.99 -3.98 -9.62
C VAL A 402 -0.04 -3.14 -8.75
N ARG A 403 0.55 -2.07 -9.29
CA ARG A 403 1.38 -1.16 -8.49
C ARG A 403 0.58 -0.46 -7.40
N LEU A 404 -0.65 -0.06 -7.64
CA LEU A 404 -1.52 0.50 -6.60
C LEU A 404 -2.05 -0.59 -5.66
N CYS A 405 -2.28 -1.81 -6.16
CA CYS A 405 -2.61 -2.97 -5.32
C CYS A 405 -1.50 -3.22 -4.30
N ASP A 406 -0.23 -3.12 -4.68
CA ASP A 406 0.90 -3.30 -3.76
C ASP A 406 0.85 -2.36 -2.56
N ILE A 407 0.62 -1.06 -2.81
CA ILE A 407 0.48 -0.10 -1.72
C ILE A 407 -0.77 -0.44 -0.91
N ASN A 408 -1.90 -0.72 -1.55
CA ASN A 408 -3.14 -1.08 -0.85
C ASN A 408 -2.94 -2.27 0.09
N GLU A 409 -2.28 -3.33 -0.37
CA GLU A 409 -2.05 -4.53 0.41
C GLU A 409 -1.05 -4.30 1.55
N VAL A 410 -0.03 -3.46 1.36
CA VAL A 410 0.83 -3.01 2.47
C VAL A 410 0.01 -2.26 3.52
N LEU A 411 -0.77 -1.26 3.11
CA LEU A 411 -1.60 -0.46 4.02
C LEU A 411 -2.61 -1.33 4.79
N ARG A 412 -3.22 -2.30 4.11
CA ARG A 412 -4.21 -3.19 4.70
C ARG A 412 -3.59 -4.22 5.65
N SER A 413 -2.49 -4.87 5.23
CA SER A 413 -1.87 -5.95 6.01
C SER A 413 -1.02 -5.46 7.17
N LYS A 414 -0.48 -4.24 7.07
CA LYS A 414 0.47 -3.66 8.03
C LYS A 414 0.03 -2.34 8.62
N GLY A 415 -1.21 -1.91 8.40
CA GLY A 415 -1.72 -0.57 8.74
C GLY A 415 -1.46 -0.13 10.18
N GLU A 416 -1.63 -1.03 11.14
CA GLU A 416 -1.42 -0.76 12.57
C GLU A 416 0.06 -0.61 12.94
N GLU A 417 0.96 -1.20 12.16
CA GLU A 417 2.42 -1.14 12.35
C GLU A 417 3.04 0.11 11.69
N ILE A 418 2.28 0.89 10.91
CA ILE A 418 2.80 2.05 10.18
C ILE A 418 3.05 3.21 11.13
N ASP A 419 4.32 3.59 11.26
CA ASP A 419 4.69 4.89 11.81
C ASP A 419 4.43 6.00 10.78
N TRP A 420 3.23 6.56 10.87
CA TRP A 420 2.79 7.66 10.01
C TRP A 420 3.58 8.95 10.20
N GLU A 421 4.15 9.19 11.39
CA GLU A 421 4.97 10.37 11.65
C GLU A 421 6.31 10.27 10.94
N MET A 422 6.98 9.12 11.02
CA MET A 422 8.20 8.85 10.28
C MET A 422 7.97 8.90 8.78
N LEU A 423 6.87 8.31 8.29
CA LEU A 423 6.50 8.38 6.88
C LEU A 423 6.38 9.83 6.38
N VAL A 424 5.68 10.71 7.12
CA VAL A 424 5.55 12.12 6.75
C VAL A 424 6.89 12.86 6.80
N LYS A 425 7.68 12.62 7.86
CA LYS A 425 9.00 13.23 8.05
C LYS A 425 9.93 12.88 6.90
N ASP A 426 10.03 11.61 6.56
CA ASP A 426 11.01 11.11 5.58
C ASP A 426 10.56 11.39 4.15
N ALA A 427 9.25 11.31 3.87
CA ALA A 427 8.69 11.78 2.61
C ALA A 427 9.01 13.27 2.38
N SER A 428 8.95 14.09 3.42
CA SER A 428 9.32 15.51 3.33
C SER A 428 10.82 15.71 3.16
N ALA A 429 11.65 15.00 3.93
CA ALA A 429 13.10 15.11 3.83
C ALA A 429 13.61 14.72 2.43
N PHE A 430 13.07 13.64 1.87
CA PHE A 430 13.44 13.13 0.55
C PHE A 430 12.80 13.92 -0.62
N ASN A 431 12.00 14.95 -0.34
CA ASN A 431 11.19 15.69 -1.33
C ASN A 431 10.26 14.78 -2.15
N LEU A 432 9.68 13.78 -1.48
CA LEU A 432 8.73 12.81 -2.04
C LEU A 432 7.29 13.01 -1.52
N SER A 433 7.02 13.99 -0.66
CA SER A 433 5.67 14.24 -0.11
C SER A 433 4.56 14.28 -1.16
N LYS A 434 4.81 14.91 -2.31
CA LYS A 434 3.84 14.98 -3.42
C LYS A 434 3.56 13.59 -4.03
N SER A 435 4.61 12.79 -4.22
CA SER A 435 4.48 11.41 -4.73
C SER A 435 3.69 10.53 -3.76
N VAL A 436 4.01 10.61 -2.47
CA VAL A 436 3.30 9.88 -1.42
C VAL A 436 1.85 10.34 -1.33
N TYR A 437 1.58 11.65 -1.26
CA TYR A 437 0.22 12.19 -1.20
C TYR A 437 -0.64 11.74 -2.38
N TYR A 438 -0.14 11.85 -3.61
CA TYR A 438 -0.90 11.44 -4.79
C TYR A 438 -1.21 9.94 -4.81
N THR A 439 -0.24 9.11 -4.44
CA THR A 439 -0.45 7.66 -4.37
C THR A 439 -1.48 7.31 -3.30
N LEU A 440 -1.32 7.82 -2.08
CA LEU A 440 -2.26 7.58 -0.98
C LEU A 440 -3.66 8.08 -1.32
N TYR A 441 -3.78 9.24 -1.96
CA TYR A 441 -5.07 9.76 -2.47
C TYR A 441 -5.71 8.81 -3.49
N LEU A 442 -4.94 8.27 -4.44
CA LEU A 442 -5.43 7.34 -5.45
C LEU A 442 -5.83 5.99 -4.85
N VAL A 443 -4.99 5.41 -3.99
CA VAL A 443 -5.27 4.14 -3.31
C VAL A 443 -6.50 4.25 -2.43
N SER A 444 -6.63 5.35 -1.69
CA SER A 444 -7.83 5.63 -0.90
C SER A 444 -9.07 5.87 -1.78
N GLY A 445 -8.89 6.41 -2.99
CA GLY A 445 -9.95 6.64 -3.97
C GLY A 445 -10.38 5.41 -4.79
N ILE A 446 -9.51 4.42 -4.96
CA ILE A 446 -9.78 3.20 -5.75
C ILE A 446 -10.18 2.04 -4.84
N PHE A 447 -9.46 1.86 -3.74
CA PHE A 447 -9.62 0.73 -2.84
C PHE A 447 -10.25 1.11 -1.50
N ASN A 448 -10.60 2.39 -1.25
CA ASN A 448 -11.11 2.81 0.05
C ASN A 448 -10.14 2.51 1.22
N ALA A 449 -8.84 2.55 0.96
CA ALA A 449 -7.83 2.32 1.99
C ALA A 449 -7.97 3.31 3.15
N ASP A 450 -7.84 2.78 4.37
CA ASP A 450 -7.87 3.55 5.60
C ASP A 450 -6.53 4.26 5.80
N ILE A 451 -6.57 5.58 5.67
CA ILE A 451 -5.39 6.45 5.76
C ILE A 451 -5.78 7.61 6.66
N PRO A 452 -5.02 7.89 7.74
CA PRO A 452 -5.34 9.00 8.62
C PRO A 452 -5.42 10.32 7.85
N GLU A 453 -6.53 11.05 8.02
CA GLU A 453 -6.76 12.32 7.30
C GLU A 453 -5.65 13.34 7.55
N GLU A 454 -5.09 13.32 8.76
CA GLU A 454 -3.99 14.19 9.17
C GLU A 454 -2.72 13.95 8.34
N VAL A 455 -2.43 12.69 7.98
CA VAL A 455 -1.29 12.33 7.13
C VAL A 455 -1.48 12.89 5.73
N LEU A 456 -2.67 12.68 5.14
CA LEU A 456 -3.00 13.25 3.84
C LEU A 456 -2.91 14.78 3.87
N ARG A 457 -3.39 15.43 4.92
CA ARG A 457 -3.34 16.88 5.09
C ARG A 457 -1.91 17.41 5.14
N ARG A 458 -1.01 16.75 5.87
CA ARG A 458 0.40 17.15 6.02
C ARG A 458 1.23 16.93 4.76
N LEU A 459 0.94 15.86 4.02
CA LEU A 459 1.62 15.56 2.75
C LEU A 459 1.07 16.39 1.57
N ARG A 460 -0.13 16.96 1.72
CA ARG A 460 -0.83 17.67 0.65
C ARG A 460 0.03 18.82 0.11
N PRO A 461 0.26 18.88 -1.22
CA PRO A 461 0.98 20.00 -1.81
C PRO A 461 0.16 21.29 -1.69
N ARG A 462 0.85 22.43 -1.49
CA ARG A 462 0.23 23.77 -1.34
C ARG A 462 -0.75 24.12 -2.46
N ARG A 463 -0.44 23.71 -3.69
CA ARG A 463 -1.31 23.87 -4.86
C ARG A 463 -1.27 22.59 -5.69
N ILE A 464 -2.46 22.10 -6.05
CA ILE A 464 -2.64 21.02 -7.05
C ILE A 464 -3.18 21.70 -8.31
N GLY A 465 -2.33 21.79 -9.34
CA GLY A 465 -2.66 22.43 -10.61
C GLY A 465 -3.73 21.67 -11.39
N LEU A 466 -4.35 22.33 -12.38
CA LEU A 466 -5.34 21.68 -13.25
C LEU A 466 -4.78 20.42 -13.90
N ILE A 467 -3.50 20.47 -14.31
CA ILE A 467 -2.86 19.36 -15.00
C ILE A 467 -2.77 18.11 -14.11
N GLU A 468 -2.30 18.30 -12.88
CA GLU A 468 -2.19 17.23 -11.88
C GLU A 468 -3.57 16.67 -11.52
N ARG A 469 -4.58 17.53 -11.36
CA ARG A 469 -5.97 17.08 -11.10
C ARG A 469 -6.51 16.22 -12.24
N THR A 470 -6.29 16.62 -13.48
CA THR A 470 -6.73 15.85 -14.66
C THR A 470 -6.01 14.52 -14.76
N PHE A 471 -4.71 14.49 -14.50
CA PHE A 471 -3.94 13.25 -14.45
C PHE A 471 -4.46 12.30 -13.34
N LEU A 472 -4.61 12.78 -12.10
CA LEU A 472 -5.16 11.97 -11.01
C LEU A 472 -6.58 11.48 -11.32
N SER A 473 -7.42 12.33 -11.92
CA SER A 473 -8.78 11.96 -12.32
C SER A 473 -8.81 10.94 -13.46
N SER A 474 -7.78 10.89 -14.31
CA SER A 474 -7.68 9.88 -15.37
C SER A 474 -7.32 8.52 -14.78
N VAL A 475 -6.39 8.47 -13.82
CA VAL A 475 -6.06 7.26 -13.06
C VAL A 475 -7.28 6.75 -12.28
N LEU A 476 -8.01 7.63 -11.59
CA LEU A 476 -9.25 7.26 -10.88
C LEU A 476 -10.33 6.69 -11.81
N ARG A 477 -10.29 6.98 -13.11
CA ARG A 477 -11.25 6.46 -14.11
C ARG A 477 -10.75 5.25 -14.90
N GLY A 478 -9.58 4.71 -14.58
CA GLY A 478 -9.01 3.57 -15.31
C GLY A 478 -8.46 3.94 -16.68
N THR A 479 -8.18 5.23 -16.93
CA THR A 479 -7.56 5.70 -18.16
C THR A 479 -6.32 6.53 -17.85
N PRO A 480 -5.28 5.94 -17.22
CA PRO A 480 -4.06 6.64 -16.88
C PRO A 480 -3.41 7.23 -18.15
N ILE A 481 -3.04 8.52 -18.08
CA ILE A 481 -2.32 9.16 -19.19
C ILE A 481 -0.88 8.64 -19.14
N LEU A 482 -0.53 7.68 -19.98
CA LEU A 482 0.84 7.20 -20.10
C LEU A 482 1.79 8.37 -20.33
N THR A 483 2.97 8.34 -19.72
CA THR A 483 3.98 9.43 -19.72
C THR A 483 3.53 10.72 -19.03
N GLY A 484 2.38 10.71 -18.35
CA GLY A 484 1.87 11.86 -17.57
C GLY A 484 2.66 12.12 -16.29
N GLU A 485 3.47 11.15 -15.83
CA GLU A 485 4.30 11.31 -14.63
C GLU A 485 5.29 12.47 -14.74
N TRP A 486 5.73 12.82 -15.95
CA TRP A 486 6.63 13.95 -16.19
C TRP A 486 6.03 15.28 -15.76
N LEU A 487 4.71 15.43 -15.86
CA LEU A 487 4.00 16.65 -15.46
C LEU A 487 3.98 16.79 -13.94
N ILE A 488 3.84 15.67 -13.23
CA ILE A 488 3.95 15.65 -11.77
C ILE A 488 5.38 15.93 -11.36
N CYS A 489 6.37 15.25 -11.95
CA CYS A 489 7.78 15.45 -11.65
C CYS A 489 8.23 16.89 -11.95
N LEU A 490 7.73 17.51 -13.02
CA LEU A 490 7.95 18.93 -13.28
C LEU A 490 7.45 19.80 -12.12
N GLY A 491 6.25 19.50 -11.60
CA GLY A 491 5.66 20.16 -10.44
C GLY A 491 6.30 19.83 -9.08
N MET A 492 7.25 18.89 -9.01
CA MET A 492 8.06 18.60 -7.81
C MET A 492 9.31 19.48 -7.71
N ASN A 493 9.64 20.22 -8.77
CA ASN A 493 10.74 21.16 -8.78
C ASN A 493 10.28 22.54 -8.25
N GLU A 494 10.91 22.99 -7.16
CA GLU A 494 10.53 24.20 -6.44
C GLU A 494 10.83 25.47 -7.24
N SER A 495 12.02 25.55 -7.85
CA SER A 495 12.46 26.74 -8.59
C SER A 495 12.16 26.67 -10.09
N ILE A 496 12.01 27.82 -10.73
CA ILE A 496 11.87 27.94 -12.19
C ILE A 496 13.10 27.37 -12.90
N LYS A 497 14.29 27.59 -12.32
CA LYS A 497 15.55 27.05 -12.82
C LYS A 497 15.54 25.52 -12.83
N ASP A 498 15.09 24.88 -11.75
CA ASP A 498 15.01 23.42 -11.67
C ASP A 498 14.00 22.84 -12.64
N ARG A 499 12.86 23.53 -12.86
CA ARG A 499 11.88 23.15 -13.88
C ARG A 499 12.45 23.22 -15.29
N PHE A 500 13.18 24.29 -15.61
CA PHE A 500 13.86 24.43 -16.88
C PHE A 500 14.93 23.34 -17.05
N LEU A 501 15.75 23.10 -16.03
CA LEU A 501 16.80 22.09 -16.07
C LEU A 501 16.21 20.67 -16.22
N PHE A 502 15.09 20.39 -15.56
CA PHE A 502 14.34 19.15 -15.74
C PHE A 502 13.88 18.98 -17.19
N LEU A 503 13.22 19.99 -17.78
CA LEU A 503 12.76 19.93 -19.18
C LEU A 503 13.91 19.83 -20.17
N TRP A 504 14.98 20.58 -19.94
CA TRP A 504 16.18 20.56 -20.76
C TRP A 504 16.79 19.16 -20.78
N ARG A 505 16.98 18.51 -19.63
CA ARG A 505 17.52 17.16 -19.56
C ARG A 505 16.56 16.10 -20.10
N LEU A 506 15.26 16.32 -19.90
CA LEU A 506 14.24 15.45 -20.46
C LEU A 506 14.34 15.40 -21.97
N LEU A 507 14.58 16.53 -22.66
CA LEU A 507 14.68 16.58 -24.12
C LEU A 507 16.11 16.37 -24.65
N PHE A 508 17.10 16.88 -23.93
CA PHE A 508 18.51 16.92 -24.30
C PHE A 508 19.40 16.32 -23.19
N PRO A 509 19.29 15.01 -22.92
CA PRO A 509 20.20 14.33 -22.01
C PRO A 509 21.63 14.32 -22.58
N SER A 510 22.66 14.09 -21.75
CA SER A 510 24.02 13.95 -22.28
C SER A 510 24.15 12.76 -23.25
N LYS A 511 25.21 12.71 -24.07
CA LYS A 511 25.39 11.60 -25.03
C LYS A 511 25.51 10.24 -24.36
N SER A 512 26.15 10.17 -23.19
CA SER A 512 26.25 8.95 -22.38
C SER A 512 24.87 8.54 -21.85
N GLU A 513 24.08 9.47 -21.33
CA GLU A 513 22.68 9.22 -20.95
C GLU A 513 21.83 8.72 -22.11
N LEU A 514 21.93 9.37 -23.27
CA LEU A 514 21.13 9.00 -24.43
C LEU A 514 21.51 7.61 -24.95
N SER A 515 22.80 7.25 -24.87
CA SER A 515 23.27 5.90 -25.21
C SER A 515 22.69 4.84 -24.28
N LEU A 516 22.65 5.10 -22.96
CA LEU A 516 22.03 4.22 -21.96
C LEU A 516 20.51 4.09 -22.21
N ILE A 517 19.82 5.21 -22.48
CA ILE A 517 18.37 5.22 -22.71
C ILE A 517 17.99 4.43 -23.98
N GLN A 518 18.82 4.51 -25.04
CA GLN A 518 18.60 3.73 -26.27
C GLN A 518 19.17 2.30 -26.17
N LYS A 519 19.70 1.89 -25.01
CA LYS A 519 20.40 0.60 -24.81
C LYS A 519 21.54 0.37 -25.82
N LYS A 520 22.21 1.46 -26.25
CA LYS A 520 23.36 1.46 -27.16
C LYS A 520 24.65 1.60 -26.35
N GLU A 521 25.00 0.58 -25.58
CA GLU A 521 26.21 0.64 -24.74
C GLU A 521 27.47 0.43 -25.58
N GLY A 522 28.30 1.48 -25.70
CA GLY A 522 29.56 1.48 -26.48
C GLY A 522 29.54 2.35 -27.74
N GLU A 523 28.35 2.73 -28.23
CA GLU A 523 28.17 3.63 -29.37
C GLU A 523 27.78 5.04 -28.90
N ARG A 524 28.37 6.07 -29.52
CA ARG A 524 27.99 7.46 -29.22
C ARG A 524 26.62 7.75 -29.81
N ALA A 525 25.67 8.19 -28.97
CA ALA A 525 24.37 8.64 -29.44
C ALA A 525 24.50 9.73 -30.51
N GLY A 526 23.79 9.54 -31.62
CA GLY A 526 23.81 10.44 -32.78
C GLY A 526 22.71 11.48 -32.74
N VAL A 527 22.74 12.42 -33.68
CA VAL A 527 21.70 13.47 -33.82
C VAL A 527 20.30 12.86 -34.03
N HIS A 528 20.22 11.75 -34.76
CA HIS A 528 18.96 11.02 -34.96
C HIS A 528 18.32 10.54 -33.63
N ASP A 529 19.12 10.13 -32.64
CA ASP A 529 18.60 9.68 -31.35
C ASP A 529 17.96 10.84 -30.55
N TYR A 530 18.52 12.05 -30.67
CA TYR A 530 17.90 13.26 -30.11
C TYR A 530 16.59 13.62 -30.83
N VAL A 531 16.55 13.53 -32.16
CA VAL A 531 15.31 13.78 -32.93
C VAL A 531 14.20 12.79 -32.53
N LYS A 532 14.52 11.50 -32.38
CA LYS A 532 13.58 10.47 -31.91
C LYS A 532 13.03 10.82 -30.53
N ARG A 533 13.88 11.34 -29.64
CA ARG A 533 13.48 11.74 -28.28
C ARG A 533 12.58 12.98 -28.28
N ILE A 534 12.89 14.00 -29.07
CA ILE A 534 12.05 15.20 -29.22
C ILE A 534 10.67 14.80 -29.76
N ARG A 535 10.60 13.92 -30.76
CA ARG A 535 9.32 13.39 -31.30
C ARG A 535 8.52 12.64 -30.22
N ALA A 536 9.17 11.82 -29.40
CA ALA A 536 8.52 11.13 -28.29
C ALA A 536 7.99 12.12 -27.23
N GLY A 537 8.74 13.18 -26.92
CA GLY A 537 8.31 14.27 -26.05
C GLY A 537 7.09 15.02 -26.60
N ALA A 538 7.12 15.39 -27.89
CA ALA A 538 6.00 16.05 -28.56
C ALA A 538 4.73 15.18 -28.59
N GLY A 539 4.88 13.88 -28.89
CA GLY A 539 3.76 12.93 -28.85
C GLY A 539 3.14 12.81 -27.46
N THR A 540 3.97 12.85 -26.41
CA THR A 540 3.50 12.89 -25.01
C THR A 540 2.68 14.15 -24.72
N ALA A 541 3.21 15.33 -25.09
CA ALA A 541 2.50 16.60 -24.91
C ALA A 541 1.16 16.63 -25.67
N LEU A 542 1.12 16.10 -26.89
CA LEU A 542 -0.11 15.98 -27.69
C LEU A 542 -1.14 15.06 -27.04
N ARG A 543 -0.75 13.89 -26.52
CA ARG A 543 -1.66 12.98 -25.79
C ARG A 543 -2.28 13.65 -24.57
N VAL A 544 -1.45 14.38 -23.83
CA VAL A 544 -1.88 15.16 -22.67
C VAL A 544 -2.91 16.21 -23.11
N MET A 545 -2.60 17.04 -24.11
CA MET A 545 -3.51 18.06 -24.65
C MET A 545 -4.83 17.49 -25.17
N PHE A 546 -4.80 16.36 -25.88
CA PHE A 546 -6.00 15.67 -26.38
C PHE A 546 -6.89 15.17 -25.24
N HIS A 547 -6.29 14.66 -24.16
CA HIS A 547 -7.05 14.25 -22.99
C HIS A 547 -7.67 15.46 -22.26
N PHE A 548 -6.98 16.61 -22.24
CA PHE A 548 -7.55 17.87 -21.74
C PHE A 548 -8.74 18.33 -22.57
N SER A 549 -8.63 18.36 -23.91
CA SER A 549 -9.72 18.83 -24.77
C SER A 549 -10.97 17.95 -24.65
N LYS A 550 -10.79 16.63 -24.58
CA LYS A 550 -11.90 15.68 -24.35
C LYS A 550 -12.58 15.90 -22.99
N GLN A 551 -11.84 16.25 -21.94
CA GLN A 551 -12.43 16.54 -20.63
C GLN A 551 -13.17 17.88 -20.56
N VAL A 552 -12.69 18.90 -21.27
CA VAL A 552 -13.39 20.20 -21.36
C VAL A 552 -14.70 20.04 -22.13
N SER A 553 -14.68 19.28 -23.24
CA SER A 553 -15.86 18.99 -24.05
C SER A 553 -16.92 18.11 -23.35
N LEU A 554 -16.55 17.32 -22.34
CA LEU A 554 -17.49 16.53 -21.53
C LEU A 554 -18.09 17.33 -20.36
N ARG A 555 -17.61 18.57 -20.14
CA ARG A 555 -18.11 19.48 -19.08
C ARG A 555 -18.93 20.65 -19.64
N SER A 556 -18.80 20.94 -20.93
CA SER A 556 -19.72 21.78 -21.73
C SER A 556 -20.90 20.96 -22.21
#